data_AF-A0A7R8ZVL5-F1
#
_entry.id   AF-A0A7R8ZVL5-F1
#
_cell.length_a   1.000
_cell.length_b   1.000
_cell.length_c   1.000
_cell.angle_alpha   90.00
_cell.angle_beta   90.00
_cell.angle_gamma   90.00
#
_symmetry.space_group_name_H-M   'P 1'
#
loop_
_entity.id
_entity.type
_entity.pdbx_description
1 polymer ?
#
loop_
_entity_poly.entity_id
_entity_poly.type
_entity_poly.pdbx_seq_one_letter_code
_entity_poly.pdbx_strand_id
1 'polypeptide(L)'
;MRASLLAGLQAEGSLPGGLGLKRRAKKLRQCLCQKGSAATVSDWLCVYAFAVSEENAAGHAVVTAPTNGAAGVIPALLYYAVSHLDASSEDIRTFLLTAAAIAQFQGPRLAARGKSVPHLIGHDVEDIVLNLKKERFLGENSQLVFLPEEDIVFDLGDPLPQHPNGMIFQVLSEDGDILLSDTCFSIGGGFLCRAEELEEDEQSFVDTMKKNYPYPFDSSKKMIEMSRESGHTVAEMKLANEGVELGEAGTKERLDTIWEVMRASLLAGLQAEGSLPGGLGLKRRAKKLRQCLCQKGSAATVSDWLCVYAFAVSEENAAGHAVVTAPTNGAA
;
A
#
# COMPACT_ATOMS: atom_id res chain seq x y z
N MET A 1 -4.28 0.01 12.54
CA MET A 1 -5.02 -1.25 12.82
C MET A 1 -6.00 -1.11 13.98
N ARG A 2 -5.56 -1.11 15.25
CA ARG A 2 -6.48 -0.99 16.41
C ARG A 2 -7.28 0.31 16.44
N ALA A 3 -6.68 1.43 16.05
CA ALA A 3 -7.32 2.73 16.03
C ALA A 3 -8.42 2.84 14.94
N SER A 4 -8.15 2.41 13.71
CA SER A 4 -9.14 2.39 12.62
C SER A 4 -10.33 1.48 12.96
N LEU A 5 -10.05 0.33 13.58
CA LEU A 5 -11.05 -0.61 14.06
C LEU A 5 -11.92 0.02 15.15
N LEU A 6 -11.32 0.65 16.17
CA LEU A 6 -12.07 1.31 17.23
C LEU A 6 -12.90 2.49 16.73
N ALA A 7 -12.38 3.25 15.77
CA ALA A 7 -13.07 4.36 15.13
C ALA A 7 -14.29 3.87 14.33
N GLY A 8 -14.13 2.87 13.46
CA GLY A 8 -15.24 2.31 12.70
C GLY A 8 -16.32 1.68 13.60
N LEU A 9 -15.92 1.11 14.74
CA LEU A 9 -16.86 0.57 15.73
C LEU A 9 -17.67 1.64 16.46
N GLN A 10 -17.36 2.92 16.29
CA GLN A 10 -18.09 4.03 16.88
C GLN A 10 -18.68 4.98 15.83
N ALA A 11 -18.34 4.78 14.56
CA ALA A 11 -18.82 5.57 13.45
C ALA A 11 -20.24 5.17 13.02
N GLU A 12 -21.04 6.18 12.65
CA GLU A 12 -22.38 6.04 12.07
C GLU A 12 -22.51 6.93 10.83
N GLY A 13 -23.60 6.75 10.07
CA GLY A 13 -23.90 7.54 8.88
C GLY A 13 -23.78 6.74 7.59
N SER A 14 -23.75 7.42 6.45
CA SER A 14 -23.65 6.80 5.13
C SER A 14 -22.23 6.90 4.57
N LEU A 15 -21.81 5.86 3.85
CA LEU A 15 -20.58 5.84 3.08
C LEU A 15 -20.75 6.69 1.81
N PRO A 16 -19.69 7.41 1.40
CA PRO A 16 -19.69 8.22 0.19
C PRO A 16 -19.70 7.34 -1.09
N GLY A 17 -19.85 7.97 -2.27
CA GLY A 17 -19.76 7.29 -3.58
C GLY A 17 -21.09 7.04 -4.31
N GLY A 18 -22.18 7.73 -3.95
CA GLY A 18 -23.44 7.74 -4.72
C GLY A 18 -24.35 6.51 -4.54
N LEU A 19 -23.86 5.41 -3.96
CA LEU A 19 -24.62 4.16 -3.73
C LEU A 19 -25.52 4.18 -2.47
N GLY A 20 -25.46 5.24 -1.67
CA GLY A 20 -26.30 5.42 -0.48
C GLY A 20 -26.08 4.39 0.65
N LEU A 21 -24.97 3.65 0.63
CA LEU A 21 -24.66 2.62 1.61
C LEU A 21 -24.49 3.20 3.01
N LYS A 22 -24.97 2.49 4.04
CA LYS A 22 -24.84 2.92 5.46
C LYS A 22 -23.74 2.18 6.18
N ARG A 23 -23.05 2.88 7.09
CA ARG A 23 -22.13 2.31 8.07
C ARG A 23 -22.91 1.44 9.06
N ARG A 24 -22.42 0.24 9.35
CA ARG A 24 -23.11 -0.80 10.15
C ARG A 24 -22.31 -1.22 11.38
N ALA A 25 -20.99 -1.00 11.39
CA ALA A 25 -20.10 -1.56 12.40
C ALA A 25 -20.47 -1.19 13.85
N LYS A 26 -20.82 0.07 14.13
CA LYS A 26 -21.22 0.47 15.48
C LYS A 26 -22.54 -0.14 15.94
N LYS A 27 -23.57 -0.15 15.09
CA LYS A 27 -24.89 -0.68 15.45
C LYS A 27 -24.81 -2.19 15.71
N LEU A 28 -24.03 -2.90 14.90
CA LEU A 28 -23.74 -4.32 15.12
C LEU A 28 -22.98 -4.54 16.43
N ARG A 29 -21.94 -3.74 16.73
CA ARG A 29 -21.23 -3.79 18.02
C ARG A 29 -22.16 -3.63 19.21
N GLN A 30 -23.04 -2.63 19.21
CA GLN A 30 -23.97 -2.38 20.31
C GLN A 30 -24.94 -3.55 20.52
N CYS A 31 -25.42 -4.15 19.43
CA CYS A 31 -26.30 -5.33 19.47
C CYS A 31 -25.58 -6.57 20.04
N LEU A 32 -24.30 -6.76 19.69
CA LEU A 32 -23.49 -7.83 20.26
C LEU A 32 -23.20 -7.63 21.76
N CYS A 33 -22.90 -6.40 22.19
CA CYS A 33 -22.75 -6.09 23.61
C CYS A 33 -24.00 -6.44 24.43
N GLN A 34 -25.20 -6.29 23.85
CA GLN A 34 -26.47 -6.66 24.51
C GLN A 34 -26.73 -8.17 24.53
N LYS A 35 -26.24 -8.92 23.55
CA LYS A 35 -26.31 -10.39 23.52
C LYS A 35 -25.41 -11.05 24.57
N GLY A 36 -24.37 -10.36 25.06
CA GLY A 36 -23.45 -10.88 26.06
C GLY A 36 -22.81 -12.20 25.63
N SER A 37 -22.96 -13.24 26.45
CA SER A 37 -22.37 -14.57 26.22
C SER A 37 -22.96 -15.35 25.04
N ALA A 38 -24.07 -14.89 24.43
CA ALA A 38 -24.64 -15.49 23.22
C ALA A 38 -23.97 -15.00 21.92
N ALA A 39 -23.05 -14.04 21.98
CA ALA A 39 -22.28 -13.56 20.82
C ALA A 39 -21.11 -14.51 20.50
N THR A 40 -20.94 -14.89 19.23
CA THR A 40 -19.89 -15.82 18.81
C THR A 40 -18.59 -15.09 18.45
N VAL A 41 -17.48 -15.82 18.38
CA VAL A 41 -16.16 -15.31 17.92
C VAL A 41 -16.27 -14.64 16.55
N SER A 42 -16.95 -15.30 15.60
CA SER A 42 -17.13 -14.80 14.24
C SER A 42 -17.91 -13.48 14.19
N ASP A 43 -18.88 -13.29 15.09
CA ASP A 43 -19.66 -12.04 15.15
C ASP A 43 -18.76 -10.84 15.49
N TRP A 44 -17.84 -11.00 16.44
CA TRP A 44 -16.89 -9.94 16.82
C TRP A 44 -15.87 -9.63 15.74
N LEU A 45 -15.31 -10.66 15.09
CA LEU A 45 -14.36 -10.49 13.99
C LEU A 45 -14.99 -9.77 12.79
N CYS A 46 -16.20 -10.15 12.39
CA CYS A 46 -16.95 -9.48 11.33
C CYS A 46 -17.17 -7.99 11.65
N VAL A 47 -17.59 -7.68 12.88
CA VAL A 47 -17.83 -6.30 13.32
C VAL A 47 -16.56 -5.45 13.32
N TYR A 48 -15.43 -6.03 13.72
CA TYR A 48 -14.12 -5.39 13.69
C TYR A 48 -13.57 -5.18 12.27
N ALA A 49 -13.76 -6.17 11.38
CA ALA A 49 -13.37 -6.04 9.98
C ALA A 49 -14.24 -5.03 9.23
N PHE A 50 -15.55 -5.00 9.47
CA PHE A 50 -16.44 -3.97 8.92
C PHE A 50 -16.08 -2.59 9.44
N ALA A 51 -15.72 -2.44 10.72
CA ALA A 51 -15.30 -1.15 11.26
C ALA A 51 -14.11 -0.58 10.46
N VAL A 52 -13.08 -1.39 10.22
CA VAL A 52 -11.92 -0.96 9.45
C VAL A 52 -12.27 -0.77 7.97
N SER A 53 -13.08 -1.64 7.38
CA SER A 53 -13.42 -1.56 5.95
C SER A 53 -14.38 -0.40 5.64
N GLU A 54 -15.27 -0.04 6.56
CA GLU A 54 -16.15 1.13 6.46
C GLU A 54 -15.36 2.42 6.67
N GLU A 55 -14.35 2.40 7.55
CA GLU A 55 -13.38 3.50 7.61
C GLU A 55 -12.63 3.61 6.27
N ASN A 56 -12.10 2.51 5.72
CA ASN A 56 -11.44 2.52 4.41
C ASN A 56 -12.36 3.06 3.28
N ALA A 57 -13.59 2.54 3.18
CA ALA A 57 -14.55 2.94 2.15
C ALA A 57 -15.06 4.37 2.33
N ALA A 58 -15.01 4.91 3.55
CA ALA A 58 -15.27 6.32 3.80
C ALA A 58 -14.05 7.21 3.51
N GLY A 59 -12.92 6.64 3.10
CA GLY A 59 -11.66 7.34 2.87
C GLY A 59 -10.89 7.68 4.15
N HIS A 60 -11.16 6.97 5.25
CA HIS A 60 -10.47 7.10 6.53
C HIS A 60 -9.29 6.12 6.62
N ALA A 61 -8.30 6.47 7.44
CA ALA A 61 -7.02 5.76 7.51
C ALA A 61 -7.18 4.30 7.96
N VAL A 62 -6.62 3.39 7.16
CA VAL A 62 -6.51 1.96 7.46
C VAL A 62 -5.09 1.49 7.20
N VAL A 63 -4.70 0.38 7.83
CA VAL A 63 -3.41 -0.26 7.57
C VAL A 63 -3.66 -1.42 6.64
N THR A 64 -2.95 -1.46 5.51
CA THR A 64 -3.11 -2.53 4.52
C THR A 64 -2.71 -3.89 5.05
N ALA A 65 -3.39 -4.91 4.54
CA ALA A 65 -3.13 -6.29 4.90
C ALA A 65 -3.74 -7.28 3.88
N PRO A 66 -3.24 -7.37 2.63
CA PRO A 66 -2.09 -6.69 2.03
C PRO A 66 -2.45 -5.47 1.15
N THR A 67 -3.73 -5.18 0.97
CA THR A 67 -4.26 -4.03 0.20
C THR A 67 -5.30 -3.25 1.01
N ASN A 68 -5.70 -2.06 0.54
CA ASN A 68 -6.74 -1.27 1.19
C ASN A 68 -8.10 -2.01 1.22
N GLY A 69 -8.45 -2.72 0.14
CA GLY A 69 -9.68 -3.52 0.07
C GLY A 69 -9.75 -4.66 1.09
N ALA A 70 -8.59 -5.18 1.52
CA ALA A 70 -8.47 -6.26 2.50
C ALA A 70 -8.05 -5.79 3.92
N ALA A 71 -7.91 -4.48 4.13
CA ALA A 71 -7.30 -3.89 5.33
C ALA A 71 -8.00 -4.25 6.66
N GLY A 72 -9.22 -4.78 6.63
CA GLY A 72 -9.97 -5.14 7.83
C GLY A 72 -9.55 -6.43 8.53
N VAL A 73 -8.89 -7.36 7.83
CA VAL A 73 -8.73 -8.76 8.31
C VAL A 73 -7.71 -8.88 9.45
N ILE A 74 -6.48 -8.43 9.23
CA ILE A 74 -5.40 -8.47 10.24
C ILE A 74 -5.74 -7.64 11.51
N PRO A 75 -6.23 -6.39 11.41
CA PRO A 75 -6.66 -5.65 12.60
C PRO A 75 -7.76 -6.35 13.39
N ALA A 76 -8.73 -7.00 12.72
CA ALA A 76 -9.82 -7.70 13.40
C ALA A 76 -9.29 -8.86 14.26
N LEU A 77 -8.41 -9.68 13.71
CA LEU A 77 -7.78 -10.81 14.42
C LEU A 77 -6.92 -10.34 15.60
N LEU A 78 -6.05 -9.35 15.38
CA LEU A 78 -5.18 -8.79 16.42
C LEU A 78 -5.98 -8.15 17.55
N TYR A 79 -7.03 -7.40 17.22
CA TYR A 79 -7.85 -6.76 18.23
C TYR A 79 -8.68 -7.77 19.01
N TYR A 80 -9.16 -8.85 18.36
CA TYR A 80 -9.86 -9.93 19.06
C TYR A 80 -8.93 -10.65 20.04
N ALA A 81 -7.71 -11.01 19.60
CA ALA A 81 -6.72 -11.67 20.44
C ALA A 81 -6.35 -10.83 21.68
N VAL A 82 -6.16 -9.53 21.51
CA VAL A 82 -5.84 -8.63 22.64
C VAL A 82 -7.04 -8.38 23.56
N SER A 83 -8.25 -8.29 23.01
CA SER A 83 -9.42 -7.85 23.79
C SER A 83 -10.22 -8.99 24.41
N HIS A 84 -10.03 -10.24 23.94
CA HIS A 84 -10.82 -11.40 24.38
C HIS A 84 -9.97 -12.60 24.79
N LEU A 85 -8.68 -12.65 24.42
CA LEU A 85 -7.77 -13.77 24.70
C LEU A 85 -6.52 -13.34 25.49
N ASP A 86 -6.47 -12.10 25.98
CA ASP A 86 -5.36 -11.52 26.76
C ASP A 86 -3.97 -11.68 26.10
N ALA A 87 -3.92 -11.62 24.76
CA ALA A 87 -2.67 -11.79 24.01
C ALA A 87 -1.64 -10.71 24.37
N SER A 88 -0.40 -11.14 24.62
CA SER A 88 0.70 -10.26 25.00
C SER A 88 1.28 -9.49 23.80
N SER A 89 2.11 -8.47 24.09
CA SER A 89 2.81 -7.75 23.04
C SER A 89 3.78 -8.63 22.23
N GLU A 90 4.28 -9.71 22.83
CA GLU A 90 5.16 -10.67 22.17
C GLU A 90 4.39 -11.61 21.24
N ASP A 91 3.16 -12.00 21.61
CA ASP A 91 2.24 -12.75 20.75
C ASP A 91 1.83 -11.94 19.52
N ILE A 92 1.60 -10.63 19.68
CA ILE A 92 1.29 -9.70 18.56
C ILE A 92 2.46 -9.60 17.58
N ARG A 93 3.70 -9.44 18.09
CA ARG A 93 4.91 -9.40 17.26
C ARG A 93 5.10 -10.71 16.50
N THR A 94 4.93 -11.83 17.20
CA THR A 94 5.00 -13.18 16.64
C THR A 94 3.95 -13.38 15.55
N PHE A 95 2.70 -12.93 15.78
CA PHE A 95 1.62 -13.00 14.80
C PHE A 95 1.92 -12.19 13.53
N LEU A 96 2.38 -10.93 13.67
CA LEU A 96 2.67 -10.07 12.52
C LEU A 96 3.83 -10.61 11.67
N LEU A 97 4.90 -11.09 12.31
CA LEU A 97 6.03 -11.71 11.61
C LEU A 97 5.61 -13.02 10.93
N THR A 98 4.76 -13.83 11.58
CA THR A 98 4.21 -15.06 11.00
C THR A 98 3.29 -14.76 9.81
N ALA A 99 2.45 -13.73 9.89
CA ALA A 99 1.57 -13.31 8.81
C ALA A 99 2.35 -12.78 7.60
N ALA A 100 3.41 -12.00 7.82
CA ALA A 100 4.30 -11.52 6.74
C ALA A 100 4.99 -12.69 6.00
N ALA A 101 5.41 -13.72 6.73
CA ALA A 101 6.01 -14.90 6.15
C ALA A 101 5.01 -15.83 5.43
N ILE A 102 3.75 -15.87 5.86
CA ILE A 102 2.68 -16.54 5.09
C ILE A 102 2.36 -15.76 3.81
N ALA A 103 2.40 -14.42 3.86
CA ALA A 103 2.13 -13.57 2.69
C ALA A 103 3.18 -13.76 1.57
N GLN A 104 4.42 -14.09 1.91
CA GLN A 104 5.47 -14.42 0.92
C GLN A 104 5.13 -15.64 0.05
N PHE A 105 4.31 -16.58 0.53
CA PHE A 105 3.83 -17.69 -0.28
C PHE A 105 2.79 -17.31 -1.33
N GLN A 106 2.05 -16.22 -1.12
CA GLN A 106 0.91 -15.84 -1.98
C GLN A 106 1.29 -14.88 -3.11
N GLY A 107 2.54 -14.40 -3.17
CA GLY A 107 3.02 -13.54 -4.25
C GLY A 107 4.54 -13.53 -4.50
N PRO A 108 5.23 -14.68 -4.63
CA PRO A 108 6.64 -14.70 -5.06
C PRO A 108 6.84 -14.03 -6.43
N ARG A 109 5.84 -14.12 -7.33
CA ARG A 109 5.87 -13.60 -8.71
C ARG A 109 5.91 -12.07 -8.82
N LEU A 110 5.31 -11.35 -7.86
CA LEU A 110 4.97 -9.93 -7.99
C LEU A 110 6.13 -8.98 -7.61
N ALA A 111 6.87 -9.31 -6.56
CA ALA A 111 7.91 -8.44 -6.01
C ALA A 111 9.25 -8.53 -6.76
N ALA A 112 9.51 -9.63 -7.47
CA ALA A 112 10.80 -9.88 -8.10
C ALA A 112 10.87 -9.48 -9.59
N ARG A 113 9.71 -9.26 -10.25
CA ARG A 113 9.65 -8.94 -11.69
C ARG A 113 9.51 -7.46 -12.00
N GLY A 114 8.93 -6.67 -11.10
CA GLY A 114 8.66 -5.28 -11.44
C GLY A 114 9.84 -4.35 -11.23
N LYS A 115 10.11 -3.53 -12.24
CA LYS A 115 11.02 -2.39 -12.15
C LYS A 115 10.24 -1.21 -11.57
N SER A 116 10.73 -0.62 -10.47
CA SER A 116 10.24 0.68 -10.02
C SER A 116 10.75 1.77 -10.97
N VAL A 117 10.06 2.91 -11.04
CA VAL A 117 10.44 4.05 -11.90
C VAL A 117 10.85 5.24 -11.02
N PRO A 118 12.14 5.38 -10.65
CA PRO A 118 12.60 6.47 -9.78
C PRO A 118 12.76 7.81 -10.50
N HIS A 119 12.63 7.85 -11.84
CA HIS A 119 13.09 8.98 -12.66
C HIS A 119 12.23 10.25 -12.56
N LEU A 120 11.02 10.17 -11.99
CA LEU A 120 10.12 11.31 -11.84
C LEU A 120 10.24 12.01 -10.46
N ILE A 121 11.09 11.50 -9.57
CA ILE A 121 11.28 12.10 -8.23
C ILE A 121 11.85 13.51 -8.39
N GLY A 122 11.10 14.51 -7.93
CA GLY A 122 11.51 15.92 -7.96
C GLY A 122 11.03 16.72 -9.18
N HIS A 123 10.31 16.09 -10.10
CA HIS A 123 9.66 16.80 -11.21
C HIS A 123 8.17 17.01 -10.92
N ASP A 124 7.64 18.19 -11.28
CA ASP A 124 6.20 18.45 -11.22
C ASP A 124 5.51 17.80 -12.43
N VAL A 125 4.60 16.88 -12.16
CA VAL A 125 3.83 16.15 -13.19
C VAL A 125 2.98 17.11 -14.00
N GLU A 126 2.46 18.17 -13.39
CA GLU A 126 1.66 19.18 -14.08
C GLU A 126 2.52 19.94 -15.11
N ASP A 127 3.76 20.29 -14.74
CA ASP A 127 4.71 20.94 -15.65
C ASP A 127 5.10 20.00 -16.79
N ILE A 128 5.32 18.71 -16.52
CA ILE A 128 5.59 17.70 -17.55
C ILE A 128 4.42 17.62 -18.53
N VAL A 129 3.18 17.54 -18.04
CA VAL A 129 1.98 17.48 -18.88
C VAL A 129 1.81 18.76 -19.68
N LEU A 130 2.05 19.93 -19.09
CA LEU A 130 1.97 21.22 -19.79
C LEU A 130 3.03 21.34 -20.88
N ASN A 131 4.25 20.85 -20.63
CA ASN A 131 5.32 20.84 -21.62
C ASN A 131 5.02 19.86 -22.75
N LEU A 132 4.51 18.66 -22.43
CA LEU A 132 4.07 17.69 -23.44
C LEU A 132 2.97 18.25 -24.33
N LYS A 133 2.01 19.00 -23.79
CA LYS A 133 0.95 19.65 -24.57
C LYS A 133 1.49 20.75 -25.51
N LYS A 134 2.58 21.42 -25.13
CA LYS A 134 3.22 22.47 -25.94
C LYS A 134 4.13 21.89 -27.01
N GLU A 135 5.01 20.98 -26.61
CA GLU A 135 6.04 20.42 -27.48
C GLU A 135 5.46 19.35 -28.40
N ARG A 136 4.53 18.51 -27.92
CA ARG A 136 3.90 17.42 -28.66
C ARG A 136 4.88 16.37 -29.19
N PHE A 137 6.10 16.34 -28.66
CA PHE A 137 7.12 15.39 -29.09
C PHE A 137 7.65 14.58 -27.91
N LEU A 138 7.96 13.31 -28.17
CA LEU A 138 8.61 12.40 -27.23
C LEU A 138 10.00 11.96 -27.75
N GLY A 139 10.92 11.71 -26.82
CA GLY A 139 12.27 11.21 -27.08
C GLY A 139 13.32 12.32 -27.31
N GLU A 140 14.61 11.97 -27.16
CA GLU A 140 15.74 12.91 -27.19
C GLU A 140 15.88 13.70 -28.51
N ASN A 141 15.27 13.22 -29.61
CA ASN A 141 15.32 13.84 -30.93
C ASN A 141 13.96 14.33 -31.45
N SER A 142 12.93 14.38 -30.60
CA SER A 142 11.57 14.81 -30.98
C SER A 142 10.98 14.06 -32.20
N GLN A 143 11.31 12.78 -32.35
CA GLN A 143 10.92 11.97 -33.52
C GLN A 143 9.51 11.39 -33.41
N LEU A 144 8.92 11.40 -32.22
CA LEU A 144 7.60 10.84 -31.97
C LEU A 144 6.66 11.98 -31.67
N VAL A 145 5.62 12.16 -32.49
CA VAL A 145 4.53 13.06 -32.18
C VAL A 145 3.62 12.39 -31.16
N PHE A 146 3.21 13.12 -30.12
CA PHE A 146 2.26 12.67 -29.11
C PHE A 146 1.25 13.77 -28.79
N LEU A 147 -0.01 13.49 -29.07
CA LEU A 147 -1.18 14.32 -28.83
C LEU A 147 -2.06 13.62 -27.79
N PRO A 148 -1.98 13.99 -26.50
CA PRO A 148 -2.70 13.28 -25.44
C PRO A 148 -4.20 13.14 -25.67
N GLU A 149 -4.85 14.11 -26.34
CA GLU A 149 -6.28 14.07 -26.63
C GLU A 149 -6.67 13.03 -27.70
N GLU A 150 -5.74 12.61 -28.56
CA GLU A 150 -5.97 11.69 -29.67
C GLU A 150 -5.32 10.31 -29.40
N ASP A 151 -4.13 10.32 -28.79
CA ASP A 151 -3.28 9.14 -28.63
C ASP A 151 -3.54 8.38 -27.32
N ILE A 152 -4.26 8.97 -26.35
CA ILE A 152 -4.70 8.28 -25.14
C ILE A 152 -6.12 7.77 -25.34
N VAL A 153 -6.22 6.48 -25.68
CA VAL A 153 -7.51 5.80 -25.82
C VAL A 153 -7.91 5.15 -24.50
N PHE A 154 -9.04 5.59 -23.94
CA PHE A 154 -9.69 4.92 -22.81
C PHE A 154 -10.63 3.83 -23.34
N ASP A 155 -10.12 2.61 -23.44
CA ASP A 155 -10.94 1.44 -23.76
C ASP A 155 -11.81 1.07 -22.56
N LEU A 156 -13.12 1.25 -22.70
CA LEU A 156 -14.13 0.92 -21.68
C LEU A 156 -14.80 -0.45 -21.94
N GLY A 157 -14.25 -1.23 -22.86
CA GLY A 157 -14.68 -2.60 -23.16
C GLY A 157 -14.26 -3.61 -22.10
N ASP A 158 -14.23 -4.88 -22.51
CA ASP A 158 -13.80 -5.96 -21.63
C ASP A 158 -12.29 -5.87 -21.33
N PRO A 159 -11.85 -6.20 -20.10
CA PRO A 159 -10.44 -6.17 -19.75
C PRO A 159 -9.63 -7.20 -20.55
N LEU A 160 -8.32 -6.95 -20.69
CA LEU A 160 -7.41 -7.92 -21.30
C LEU A 160 -7.43 -9.27 -20.53
N PRO A 161 -7.36 -10.41 -21.24
CA PRO A 161 -7.52 -11.73 -20.63
C PRO A 161 -6.54 -12.06 -19.50
N GLN A 162 -5.31 -11.51 -19.58
CA GLN A 162 -4.22 -11.83 -18.65
C GLN A 162 -4.38 -11.12 -17.30
N HIS A 163 -4.72 -9.83 -17.30
CA HIS A 163 -4.87 -9.03 -16.08
C HIS A 163 -5.71 -7.76 -16.34
N PRO A 164 -6.60 -7.35 -15.40
CA PRO A 164 -7.53 -6.23 -15.61
C PRO A 164 -6.86 -4.86 -15.73
N ASN A 165 -5.67 -4.69 -15.16
CA ASN A 165 -4.90 -3.43 -15.25
C ASN A 165 -3.86 -3.52 -16.37
N GLY A 166 -4.32 -3.64 -17.61
CA GLY A 166 -3.46 -3.71 -18.79
C GLY A 166 -3.37 -2.37 -19.52
N MET A 167 -2.20 -2.09 -20.10
CA MET A 167 -1.95 -0.97 -20.99
C MET A 167 -1.22 -1.47 -22.23
N ILE A 168 -1.65 -1.00 -23.41
CA ILE A 168 -1.01 -1.29 -24.68
C ILE A 168 -0.34 -0.01 -25.17
N PHE A 169 0.95 -0.09 -25.47
CA PHE A 169 1.73 1.00 -26.04
C PHE A 169 1.97 0.70 -27.52
N GLN A 170 1.61 1.62 -28.40
CA GLN A 170 1.79 1.47 -29.84
C GLN A 170 2.56 2.65 -30.42
N VAL A 171 3.45 2.34 -31.38
CA VAL A 171 4.10 3.34 -32.24
C VAL A 171 3.52 3.18 -33.63
N LEU A 172 2.96 4.26 -34.17
CA LEU A 172 2.34 4.28 -35.48
C LEU A 172 3.24 4.97 -36.50
N SER A 173 3.15 4.57 -37.78
CA SER A 173 3.73 5.31 -38.90
C SER A 173 2.91 6.56 -39.23
N GLU A 174 3.41 7.43 -40.10
CA GLU A 174 2.64 8.57 -40.62
C GLU A 174 1.34 8.13 -41.32
N ASP A 175 1.31 6.93 -41.90
CA ASP A 175 0.16 6.35 -42.59
C ASP A 175 -0.82 5.64 -41.62
N GLY A 176 -0.48 5.57 -40.32
CA GLY A 176 -1.30 4.93 -39.28
C GLY A 176 -1.04 3.44 -39.06
N ASP A 177 -0.04 2.86 -39.72
CA ASP A 177 0.34 1.45 -39.52
C ASP A 177 1.07 1.25 -38.19
N ILE A 178 0.77 0.17 -37.47
CA ILE A 178 1.44 -0.17 -36.22
C ILE A 178 2.87 -0.68 -36.51
N LEU A 179 3.87 0.11 -36.12
CA LEU A 179 5.29 -0.23 -36.25
C LEU A 179 5.80 -1.04 -35.05
N LEU A 180 5.29 -0.75 -33.85
CA LEU A 180 5.62 -1.44 -32.61
C LEU A 180 4.36 -1.50 -31.74
N SER A 181 4.17 -2.62 -31.04
CA SER A 181 3.14 -2.77 -30.01
C SER A 181 3.73 -3.54 -28.84
N ASP A 182 3.59 -3.04 -27.63
CA ASP A 182 4.01 -3.72 -26.39
C ASP A 182 2.87 -3.63 -25.36
N THR A 183 2.67 -4.70 -24.58
CA THR A 183 1.59 -4.79 -23.60
C THR A 183 2.16 -4.97 -22.20
N CYS A 184 1.81 -4.05 -21.31
CA CYS A 184 2.28 -4.03 -19.93
C CYS A 184 1.10 -4.13 -18.96
N PHE A 185 1.31 -4.82 -17.85
CA PHE A 185 0.33 -5.00 -16.80
C PHE A 185 0.82 -4.42 -15.49
N SER A 186 -0.04 -3.63 -14.84
CA SER A 186 0.17 -3.18 -13.46
C SER A 186 -0.38 -4.22 -12.49
N ILE A 187 0.52 -5.03 -11.94
CA ILE A 187 0.18 -6.20 -11.13
C ILE A 187 0.07 -5.89 -9.62
N GLY A 188 0.25 -4.61 -9.24
CA GLY A 188 0.14 -4.12 -7.87
C GLY A 188 1.48 -3.77 -7.24
N GLY A 189 1.48 -2.94 -6.19
CA GLY A 189 2.73 -2.52 -5.51
C GLY A 189 3.61 -1.53 -6.26
N GLY A 190 3.17 -1.03 -7.43
CA GLY A 190 3.99 -0.20 -8.31
C GLY A 190 4.85 -1.00 -9.30
N PHE A 191 4.61 -2.31 -9.41
CA PHE A 191 5.30 -3.20 -10.31
C PHE A 191 4.59 -3.30 -11.67
N LEU A 192 5.38 -3.23 -12.75
CA LEU A 192 4.95 -3.47 -14.13
C LEU A 192 5.54 -4.79 -14.62
N CYS A 193 4.75 -5.55 -15.38
CA CYS A 193 5.15 -6.82 -15.97
C CYS A 193 4.69 -6.86 -17.42
N ARG A 194 5.54 -7.34 -18.33
CA ARG A 194 5.14 -7.54 -19.73
C ARG A 194 4.29 -8.79 -19.90
N ALA A 195 3.56 -8.87 -21.02
CA ALA A 195 2.74 -10.03 -21.34
C ALA A 195 3.56 -11.34 -21.37
N GLU A 196 4.74 -11.32 -21.98
CA GLU A 196 5.60 -12.51 -22.10
C GLU A 196 6.17 -12.95 -20.74
N GLU A 197 6.41 -12.00 -19.84
CA GLU A 197 6.92 -12.25 -18.49
C GLU A 197 5.85 -12.88 -17.58
N LEU A 198 4.56 -12.79 -17.90
CA LEU A 198 3.49 -13.45 -17.14
C LEU A 198 3.40 -14.96 -17.44
N GLU A 199 3.92 -15.40 -18.59
CA GLU A 199 3.82 -16.78 -19.08
C GLU A 199 4.95 -17.69 -18.57
N GLU A 200 6.01 -17.13 -17.98
CA GLU A 200 7.15 -17.88 -17.44
C GLU A 200 6.82 -18.72 -16.19
N ASP A 201 7.41 -19.93 -16.13
CA ASP A 201 7.18 -20.94 -15.09
C ASP A 201 7.62 -20.50 -13.68
N GLU A 202 6.71 -20.68 -12.72
CA GLU A 202 6.84 -20.32 -11.31
C GLU A 202 7.92 -21.16 -10.59
N GLN A 203 8.09 -22.41 -11.03
CA GLN A 203 8.99 -23.36 -10.38
C GLN A 203 10.46 -22.99 -10.59
N SER A 204 10.81 -22.56 -11.80
CA SER A 204 12.12 -22.02 -12.18
C SER A 204 12.56 -20.85 -11.29
N PHE A 205 11.62 -19.97 -10.95
CA PHE A 205 11.87 -18.80 -10.12
C PHE A 205 12.15 -19.17 -8.65
N VAL A 206 11.31 -20.03 -8.06
CA VAL A 206 11.48 -20.48 -6.67
C VAL A 206 12.82 -21.21 -6.48
N ASP A 207 13.23 -22.00 -7.46
CA ASP A 207 14.51 -22.72 -7.41
C ASP A 207 15.71 -21.78 -7.52
N THR A 208 15.59 -20.69 -8.28
CA THR A 208 16.61 -19.63 -8.36
C THR A 208 16.74 -18.89 -7.02
N MET A 209 15.62 -18.53 -6.38
CA MET A 209 15.63 -17.89 -5.05
C MET A 209 16.29 -18.79 -3.99
N LYS A 210 16.00 -20.09 -4.00
CA LYS A 210 16.60 -21.04 -3.05
C LYS A 210 18.11 -21.19 -3.21
N LYS A 211 18.64 -20.95 -4.40
CA LYS A 211 20.07 -21.12 -4.70
C LYS A 211 20.90 -19.90 -4.31
N ASN A 212 20.30 -18.71 -4.33
CA ASN A 212 21.06 -17.45 -4.27
C ASN A 212 21.07 -16.80 -2.89
N TYR A 213 20.17 -17.18 -1.98
CA TYR A 213 20.07 -16.56 -0.67
C TYR A 213 20.46 -17.52 0.47
N PRO A 214 21.06 -17.02 1.57
CA PRO A 214 21.47 -17.83 2.71
C PRO A 214 20.29 -18.39 3.52
N TYR A 215 19.17 -17.65 3.58
CA TYR A 215 17.96 -18.06 4.31
C TYR A 215 16.70 -18.02 3.41
N PRO A 216 16.57 -18.90 2.41
CA PRO A 216 15.45 -18.87 1.46
C PRO A 216 14.22 -19.57 2.04
N PHE A 217 13.51 -18.89 2.93
CA PHE A 217 12.22 -19.36 3.39
C PHE A 217 11.12 -18.96 2.41
N ASP A 218 10.38 -19.95 1.92
CA ASP A 218 9.09 -19.71 1.26
C ASP A 218 7.98 -19.62 2.30
N SER A 219 8.18 -20.19 3.50
CA SER A 219 7.15 -20.35 4.52
C SER A 219 7.34 -19.60 5.82
N SER A 220 6.23 -19.33 6.52
CA SER A 220 6.30 -19.09 7.96
C SER A 220 6.86 -20.27 8.74
N LYS A 221 6.45 -21.50 8.41
CA LYS A 221 6.98 -22.72 9.06
C LYS A 221 8.50 -22.84 8.89
N LYS A 222 8.98 -22.89 7.65
CA LYS A 222 10.41 -22.88 7.31
C LYS A 222 11.14 -21.66 7.87
N MET A 223 10.57 -20.45 7.83
CA MET A 223 11.21 -19.26 8.40
C MET A 223 11.46 -19.43 9.90
N ILE A 224 10.47 -19.92 10.65
CA ILE A 224 10.64 -20.15 12.10
C ILE A 224 11.60 -21.32 12.36
N GLU A 225 11.55 -22.39 11.57
CA GLU A 225 12.50 -23.50 11.64
C GLU A 225 13.93 -23.01 11.41
N MET A 226 14.17 -22.28 10.32
CA MET A 226 15.47 -21.68 9.98
C MET A 226 15.95 -20.69 11.03
N SER A 227 15.06 -19.88 11.62
CA SER A 227 15.41 -18.97 12.71
C SER A 227 15.92 -19.74 13.93
N ARG A 228 15.24 -20.83 14.29
CA ARG A 228 15.64 -21.68 15.43
C ARG A 228 16.95 -22.42 15.15
N GLU A 229 17.10 -22.97 13.95
CA GLU A 229 18.28 -23.76 13.56
C GLU A 229 19.54 -22.90 13.43
N SER A 230 19.40 -21.69 12.87
CA SER A 230 20.52 -20.76 12.70
C SER A 230 20.85 -19.96 13.95
N GLY A 231 19.94 -19.86 14.91
CA GLY A 231 20.06 -18.97 16.07
C GLY A 231 19.87 -17.49 15.73
N HIS A 232 19.51 -17.16 14.49
CA HIS A 232 19.25 -15.79 14.05
C HIS A 232 17.76 -15.45 14.15
N THR A 233 17.48 -14.20 14.47
CA THR A 233 16.14 -13.62 14.35
C THR A 233 15.72 -13.53 12.88
N VAL A 234 14.41 -13.42 12.64
CA VAL A 234 13.86 -13.19 11.28
C VAL A 234 14.47 -11.95 10.62
N ALA A 235 14.73 -10.89 11.39
CA ALA A 235 15.33 -9.65 10.89
C ALA A 235 16.79 -9.86 10.44
N GLU A 236 17.59 -10.59 11.22
CA GLU A 236 18.98 -10.91 10.87
C GLU A 236 19.04 -11.82 9.64
N MET A 237 18.17 -12.83 9.56
CA MET A 237 18.06 -13.68 8.37
C MET A 237 17.67 -12.87 7.12
N LYS A 238 16.74 -11.91 7.25
CA LYS A 238 16.33 -11.06 6.14
C LYS A 238 17.44 -10.09 5.73
N LEU A 239 18.17 -9.50 6.68
CA LEU A 239 19.33 -8.65 6.40
C LEU A 239 20.41 -9.43 5.65
N ALA A 240 20.68 -10.67 6.06
CA ALA A 240 21.64 -11.54 5.38
C ALA A 240 21.20 -11.87 3.94
N ASN A 241 19.90 -12.07 3.70
CA ASN A 241 19.37 -12.29 2.35
C ASN A 241 19.52 -11.03 1.47
N GLU A 242 19.07 -9.86 1.94
CA GLU A 242 19.16 -8.61 1.17
C GLU A 242 20.62 -8.17 0.94
N GLY A 243 21.52 -8.53 1.86
CA GLY A 243 22.94 -8.22 1.76
C GLY A 243 23.69 -8.98 0.67
N VAL A 244 23.09 -10.00 0.05
CA VAL A 244 23.70 -10.75 -1.07
C VAL A 244 23.99 -9.83 -2.27
N GLU A 245 23.10 -8.89 -2.56
CA GLU A 245 23.21 -8.02 -3.73
C GLU A 245 23.97 -6.72 -3.45
N LEU A 246 23.73 -6.11 -2.30
CA LEU A 246 24.20 -4.75 -1.99
C LEU A 246 25.25 -4.71 -0.87
N GLY A 247 25.53 -5.85 -0.24
CA GLY A 247 26.26 -5.92 1.01
C GLY A 247 25.46 -5.33 2.18
N GLU A 248 25.81 -5.71 3.40
CA GLU A 248 25.09 -5.25 4.61
C GLU A 248 25.08 -3.72 4.74
N ALA A 249 26.21 -3.07 4.44
CA ALA A 249 26.33 -1.61 4.51
C ALA A 249 25.42 -0.92 3.47
N GLY A 250 25.40 -1.40 2.22
CA GLY A 250 24.55 -0.86 1.17
C GLY A 250 23.05 -1.11 1.42
N THR A 251 22.70 -2.27 1.98
CA THR A 251 21.33 -2.55 2.42
C THR A 251 20.89 -1.57 3.51
N LYS A 252 21.73 -1.30 4.52
CA LYS A 252 21.42 -0.33 5.58
C LYS A 252 21.28 1.09 5.02
N GLU A 253 22.17 1.51 4.13
CA GLU A 253 22.09 2.82 3.48
C GLU A 253 20.80 3.00 2.67
N ARG A 254 20.34 1.94 1.97
CA ARG A 254 19.03 1.96 1.30
C ARG A 254 17.86 2.07 2.27
N LEU A 255 17.91 1.33 3.39
CA LEU A 255 16.88 1.42 4.43
C LEU A 255 16.84 2.83 5.06
N ASP A 256 18.01 3.43 5.28
CA ASP A 256 18.14 4.81 5.75
C ASP A 256 17.56 5.79 4.73
N THR A 257 17.82 5.58 3.44
CA THR A 257 17.22 6.39 2.36
C THR A 257 15.70 6.29 2.36
N ILE A 258 15.14 5.08 2.46
CA ILE A 258 13.69 4.85 2.57
C ILE A 258 13.12 5.61 3.78
N TRP A 259 13.78 5.48 4.93
CA TRP A 259 13.38 6.19 6.14
C TRP A 259 13.44 7.71 5.99
N GLU A 260 14.47 8.24 5.35
CA GLU A 260 14.62 9.67 5.07
C GLU A 260 13.50 10.19 4.19
N VAL A 261 13.11 9.46 3.14
CA VAL A 261 11.97 9.83 2.28
C VAL A 261 10.65 9.74 3.05
N MET A 262 10.43 8.68 3.84
CA MET A 262 9.25 8.58 4.71
C MET A 262 9.15 9.76 5.68
N ARG A 263 10.28 10.14 6.28
CA ARG A 263 10.38 11.29 7.20
C ARG A 263 10.16 12.61 6.48
N ALA A 264 10.71 12.79 5.28
CA ALA A 264 10.53 14.00 4.49
C ALA A 264 9.06 14.20 4.10
N SER A 265 8.40 13.14 3.60
CA SER A 265 6.96 13.15 3.27
C SER A 265 6.12 13.49 4.51
N LEU A 266 6.41 12.85 5.64
CA LEU A 266 5.78 13.16 6.92
C LEU A 266 5.93 14.63 7.29
N LEU A 267 7.16 15.17 7.29
CA LEU A 267 7.42 16.56 7.68
C LEU A 267 6.76 17.56 6.73
N ALA A 268 6.73 17.29 5.42
CA ALA A 268 6.05 18.09 4.43
C ALA A 268 4.54 18.14 4.69
N GLY A 269 3.89 16.98 4.88
CA GLY A 269 2.47 16.90 5.18
C GLY A 269 2.08 17.60 6.49
N LEU A 270 2.97 17.62 7.49
CA LEU A 270 2.77 18.36 8.75
C LEU A 270 2.85 19.89 8.60
N GLN A 271 3.36 20.40 7.48
CA GLN A 271 3.47 21.83 7.19
C GLN A 271 2.50 22.30 6.09
N ALA A 272 2.02 21.37 5.26
CA ALA A 272 1.14 21.65 4.14
C ALA A 272 -0.23 22.21 4.58
N GLU A 273 -0.78 23.11 3.76
CA GLU A 273 -2.10 23.73 3.91
C GLU A 273 -2.87 23.67 2.59
N GLY A 274 -4.15 24.02 2.63
CA GLY A 274 -5.00 24.07 1.45
C GLY A 274 -5.91 22.86 1.30
N SER A 275 -6.40 22.65 0.09
CA SER A 275 -7.33 21.57 -0.27
C SER A 275 -6.62 20.51 -1.12
N LEU A 276 -7.03 19.25 -0.96
CA LEU A 276 -6.60 18.15 -1.80
C LEU A 276 -7.21 18.28 -3.21
N PRO A 277 -6.48 17.88 -4.26
CA PRO A 277 -6.99 17.84 -5.63
C PRO A 277 -8.08 16.76 -5.79
N GLY A 278 -8.74 16.72 -6.96
CA GLY A 278 -9.74 15.68 -7.29
C GLY A 278 -11.21 16.06 -7.07
N GLY A 279 -11.54 17.36 -6.95
CA GLY A 279 -12.92 17.86 -7.03
C GLY A 279 -13.83 17.58 -5.83
N LEU A 280 -13.36 16.83 -4.82
CA LEU A 280 -14.12 16.51 -3.60
C LEU A 280 -14.08 17.61 -2.53
N GLY A 281 -13.27 18.66 -2.72
CA GLY A 281 -13.18 19.80 -1.80
C GLY A 281 -12.63 19.47 -0.40
N LEU A 282 -11.92 18.35 -0.25
CA LEU A 282 -11.34 17.91 1.02
C LEU A 282 -10.18 18.84 1.43
N LYS A 283 -10.18 19.29 2.68
CA LYS A 283 -9.09 20.13 3.23
C LYS A 283 -8.02 19.26 3.86
N ARG A 284 -6.75 19.68 3.74
CA ARG A 284 -5.64 19.13 4.51
C ARG A 284 -5.84 19.42 6.00
N ARG A 285 -5.59 18.43 6.85
CA ARG A 285 -5.89 18.46 8.30
C ARG A 285 -4.65 18.28 9.15
N ALA A 286 -3.59 17.65 8.63
CA ALA A 286 -2.42 17.26 9.41
C ALA A 286 -1.78 18.44 10.16
N LYS A 287 -1.57 19.59 9.50
CA LYS A 287 -0.99 20.79 10.11
C LYS A 287 -1.81 21.35 11.27
N LYS A 288 -3.14 21.48 11.09
CA LYS A 288 -4.03 22.02 12.12
C LYS A 288 -4.12 21.08 13.33
N LEU A 289 -4.17 19.77 13.08
CA LEU A 289 -4.15 18.78 14.15
C LEU A 289 -2.83 18.83 14.93
N ARG A 290 -1.68 18.91 14.24
CA ARG A 290 -0.37 19.11 14.88
C ARG A 290 -0.34 20.34 15.78
N GLN A 291 -0.81 21.49 15.30
CA GLN A 291 -0.86 22.73 16.09
C GLN A 291 -1.71 22.56 17.36
N CYS A 292 -2.86 21.89 17.24
CA CYS A 292 -3.72 21.58 18.38
C CYS A 292 -3.05 20.64 19.39
N LEU A 293 -2.32 19.62 18.92
CA LEU A 293 -1.59 18.71 19.81
C LEU A 293 -0.42 19.40 20.52
N CYS A 294 0.31 20.29 19.82
CA CYS A 294 1.35 21.10 20.45
C CYS A 294 0.80 21.99 21.58
N GLN A 295 -0.41 22.54 21.40
CA GLN A 295 -1.09 23.33 22.44
C GLN A 295 -1.57 22.47 23.63
N LYS A 296 -1.93 21.20 23.39
CA LYS A 296 -2.30 20.25 24.46
C LYS A 296 -1.11 19.77 25.30
N GLY A 297 0.12 19.90 24.80
CA GLY A 297 1.33 19.49 25.52
C GLY A 297 1.26 18.02 25.96
N SER A 298 1.45 17.77 27.26
CA SER A 298 1.45 16.42 27.85
C SER A 298 0.10 15.69 27.85
N ALA A 299 -0.99 16.36 27.49
CA ALA A 299 -2.31 15.72 27.35
C ALA A 299 -2.51 15.02 25.99
N ALA A 300 -1.59 15.18 25.04
CA ALA A 300 -1.61 14.47 23.76
C ALA A 300 -1.12 13.03 23.93
N THR A 301 -1.89 12.07 23.42
CA THR A 301 -1.53 10.65 23.48
C THR A 301 -0.65 10.25 22.30
N VAL A 302 0.05 9.12 22.43
CA VAL A 302 0.80 8.49 21.32
C VAL A 302 -0.13 8.23 20.12
N SER A 303 -1.40 7.87 20.37
CA SER A 303 -2.37 7.62 19.29
C SER A 303 -2.72 8.89 18.52
N ASP A 304 -2.75 10.05 19.17
CA ASP A 304 -3.00 11.33 18.51
C ASP A 304 -1.88 11.70 17.54
N TRP A 305 -0.62 11.51 17.97
CA TRP A 305 0.55 11.73 17.12
C TRP A 305 0.61 10.74 15.95
N LEU A 306 0.31 9.46 16.17
CA LEU A 306 0.23 8.45 15.10
C LEU A 306 -0.83 8.81 14.05
N CYS A 307 -2.01 9.27 14.47
CA CYS A 307 -3.03 9.74 13.54
C CYS A 307 -2.55 10.95 12.73
N VAL A 308 -1.91 11.93 13.38
CA VAL A 308 -1.37 13.12 12.71
C VAL A 308 -0.29 12.77 11.68
N TYR A 309 0.57 11.79 11.99
CA TYR A 309 1.59 11.32 11.07
C TYR A 309 1.01 10.54 9.88
N ALA A 310 0.04 9.66 10.13
CA ALA A 310 -0.67 8.96 9.06
C ALA A 310 -1.42 9.94 8.14
N PHE A 311 -2.10 10.95 8.69
CA PHE A 311 -2.75 11.98 7.87
C PHE A 311 -1.74 12.79 7.06
N ALA A 312 -0.59 13.13 7.61
CA ALA A 312 0.43 13.88 6.88
C ALA A 312 0.88 13.12 5.62
N VAL A 313 1.24 11.84 5.75
CA VAL A 313 1.71 11.03 4.61
C VAL A 313 0.58 10.72 3.62
N SER A 314 -0.62 10.38 4.11
CA SER A 314 -1.77 10.11 3.24
C SER A 314 -2.24 11.38 2.49
N GLU A 315 -2.14 12.56 3.09
CA GLU A 315 -2.44 13.85 2.43
C GLU A 315 -1.40 14.19 1.37
N GLU A 316 -0.11 13.90 1.59
CA GLU A 316 0.93 14.03 0.56
C GLU A 316 0.70 13.07 -0.61
N ASN A 317 0.38 11.81 -0.33
CA ASN A 317 0.00 10.83 -1.36
C ASN A 317 -1.21 11.31 -2.19
N ALA A 318 -2.28 11.76 -1.52
CA ALA A 318 -3.49 12.23 -2.18
C ALA A 318 -3.27 13.52 -2.99
N ALA A 319 -2.23 14.29 -2.67
CA ALA A 319 -1.84 15.47 -3.41
C ALA A 319 -0.86 15.19 -4.56
N GLY A 320 -0.49 13.93 -4.79
CA GLY A 320 0.43 13.53 -5.85
C GLY A 320 1.91 13.78 -5.54
N HIS A 321 2.25 14.01 -4.26
CA HIS A 321 3.65 14.19 -3.84
C HIS A 321 4.34 12.84 -3.58
N ALA A 322 5.67 12.87 -3.46
CA ALA A 322 6.49 11.67 -3.27
C ALA A 322 6.16 10.96 -1.93
N VAL A 323 5.89 9.66 -2.02
CA VAL A 323 5.67 8.75 -0.88
C VAL A 323 6.36 7.41 -1.13
N VAL A 324 6.70 6.69 -0.07
CA VAL A 324 7.28 5.34 -0.17
C VAL A 324 6.18 4.29 -0.03
N THR A 325 6.16 3.30 -0.93
CA THR A 325 5.21 2.18 -0.86
C THR A 325 5.43 1.31 0.39
N ALA A 326 4.34 0.89 1.05
CA ALA A 326 4.41 -0.01 2.20
C ALA A 326 3.20 -0.96 2.34
N PRO A 327 2.95 -1.90 1.40
CA PRO A 327 3.68 -2.18 0.17
C PRO A 327 3.10 -1.46 -1.07
N THR A 328 2.14 -0.53 -0.91
CA THR A 328 1.57 0.27 -2.01
C THR A 328 1.46 1.75 -1.59
N ASN A 329 1.29 2.69 -2.54
CA ASN A 329 1.13 4.12 -2.23
C ASN A 329 -0.12 4.41 -1.40
N GLY A 330 -1.22 3.69 -1.64
CA GLY A 330 -2.44 3.81 -0.83
C GLY A 330 -2.29 3.29 0.61
N ALA A 331 -1.17 2.62 0.92
CA ALA A 331 -0.82 2.06 2.22
C ALA A 331 0.25 2.86 2.97
N ALA A 332 0.82 3.89 2.34
CA ALA A 332 1.89 4.73 2.86
C ALA A 332 1.36 5.71 3.92
#